data_AF-A0A6N9VE27-F1
#
_entry.id   AF-A0A6N9VE27-F1
#
_cell.length_a   1.000
_cell.length_b   1.000
_cell.length_c   1.000
_cell.angle_alpha   90.00
_cell.angle_beta   90.00
_cell.angle_gamma   90.00
#
_symmetry.space_group_name_H-M   'P 1'
#
loop_
_entity.id
_entity.type
_entity.pdbx_description
1 polymer ?
#
loop_
_entity_poly.entity_id
_entity_poly.type
_entity_poly.pdbx_seq_one_letter_code
_entity_poly.pdbx_strand_id
1 'polypeptide(L)'
;VREVLRRLEAQHLIEVAPGRGSFVREQTSGQARDYDALYRAGRPTVRQLIEARIPMETEMVRLAARRATDEDLLALRTARDDLEGANDVVDKARADLAFHDAIAVASKNPVLRIMLSSISGMMFELMLRSNSDP
;
A
#
# COMPACT_ATOMS: atom_id res chain seq x y z
N VAL A 1 2.85 13.83 -31.51
CA VAL A 1 2.66 12.47 -30.94
C VAL A 1 3.84 12.04 -30.07
N ARG A 2 5.09 12.11 -30.54
CA ARG A 2 6.29 11.69 -29.77
C ARG A 2 6.46 12.39 -28.42
N GLU A 3 6.16 13.69 -28.35
CA GLU A 3 6.19 14.51 -27.12
C GLU A 3 5.16 14.03 -26.08
N VAL A 4 3.95 13.70 -26.53
CA VAL A 4 2.85 13.21 -25.68
C VAL A 4 3.19 11.83 -25.15
N LEU A 5 3.72 10.94 -26.00
CA LEU A 5 4.17 9.62 -25.58
C LEU A 5 5.32 9.69 -24.56
N ARG A 6 6.29 10.59 -24.74
CA ARG A 6 7.36 10.82 -23.75
C ARG A 6 6.81 11.33 -22.42
N ARG A 7 5.80 12.19 -22.45
CA ARG A 7 5.16 12.69 -21.22
C ARG A 7 4.37 11.58 -20.51
N LEU A 8 3.65 10.75 -21.24
CA LEU A 8 2.93 9.60 -20.70
C LEU A 8 3.88 8.52 -20.18
N GLU A 9 5.02 8.32 -20.84
CA GLU A 9 6.11 7.43 -20.39
C GLU A 9 6.78 7.96 -19.12
N ALA A 10 7.08 9.26 -19.05
CA ALA A 10 7.58 9.91 -17.83
C ALA A 10 6.59 9.85 -16.66
N GLN A 11 5.30 9.85 -16.95
CA GLN A 11 4.22 9.64 -15.98
C GLN A 11 3.96 8.15 -15.68
N HIS A 12 4.75 7.24 -16.24
CA HIS A 12 4.64 5.78 -16.07
C HIS A 12 3.26 5.21 -16.46
N LEU A 13 2.51 5.92 -17.30
CA LEU A 13 1.19 5.50 -17.79
C LEU A 13 1.30 4.50 -18.93
N ILE A 14 2.42 4.52 -19.66
CA ILE A 14 2.70 3.62 -20.78
C ILE A 14 4.14 3.11 -20.73
N GLU A 15 4.40 2.01 -21.42
CA GLU A 15 5.73 1.50 -21.73
C GLU A 15 5.94 1.52 -23.25
N VAL A 16 7.09 2.03 -23.71
CA VAL A 16 7.44 2.08 -25.13
C VAL A 16 8.45 0.96 -25.42
N ALA A 17 8.03 -0.04 -26.19
CA ALA A 17 8.91 -1.12 -26.64
C ALA A 17 9.39 -0.84 -28.08
N PRO A 18 10.72 -0.65 -28.30
CA PRO A 18 11.26 -0.40 -29.64
C PRO A 18 10.81 -1.48 -30.64
N GLY A 19 10.20 -1.06 -31.74
CA GLY A 19 9.70 -1.96 -32.80
C GLY A 19 8.38 -2.69 -32.50
N ARG A 20 7.81 -2.55 -31.29
CA ARG A 20 6.56 -3.24 -30.88
C ARG A 20 5.40 -2.31 -30.51
N GLY A 21 5.64 -1.00 -30.40
CA GLY A 21 4.61 -0.01 -30.10
C GLY A 21 4.59 0.42 -28.63
N SER A 22 3.52 1.11 -28.23
CA SER A 22 3.31 1.60 -26.86
C SER A 22 2.21 0.81 -26.18
N PHE A 23 2.44 0.39 -24.94
CA PHE A 23 1.51 -0.43 -24.15
C PHE A 23 1.07 0.34 -22.89
N VAL A 24 -0.21 0.25 -22.52
CA VAL A 24 -0.71 0.82 -21.26
C VAL A 24 -0.14 0.01 -20.09
N ARG A 25 0.52 0.68 -19.14
CA ARG A 25 1.00 0.00 -17.94
C ARG A 25 -0.17 -0.33 -17.02
N GLU A 26 -0.19 -1.57 -16.53
CA GLU A 26 -1.06 -1.95 -15.43
C GLU A 26 -0.66 -1.15 -14.19
N GLN A 27 -1.53 -0.21 -13.79
CA GLN A 27 -1.32 0.67 -12.65
C GLN A 27 -1.56 -0.11 -11.35
N THR A 28 -0.58 -0.92 -10.95
CA THR A 28 -0.46 -1.30 -9.53
C THR A 28 0.08 -0.09 -8.78
N SER A 29 -0.83 0.79 -8.37
CA SER A 29 -0.59 1.99 -7.55
C SER A 29 0.76 2.68 -7.85
N GLY A 30 0.88 3.32 -9.03
CA GLY A 30 2.10 4.02 -9.47
C GLY A 30 2.62 5.09 -8.49
N GLN A 31 1.78 5.52 -7.55
CA GLN A 31 2.12 6.44 -6.47
C GLN A 31 3.13 5.86 -5.47
N ALA A 32 3.17 4.54 -5.28
CA ALA A 32 4.08 3.92 -4.30
C ALA A 32 5.56 4.09 -4.66
N ARG A 33 5.92 4.22 -5.95
CA ARG A 33 7.32 4.30 -6.39
C ARG A 33 7.96 5.68 -6.20
N ASP A 34 7.21 6.76 -6.35
CA ASP A 34 7.73 8.13 -6.16
C ASP A 34 7.97 8.45 -4.69
N TYR A 35 7.12 7.93 -3.79
CA TYR A 35 7.33 8.07 -2.35
C TYR A 35 8.51 7.23 -1.85
N ASP A 36 8.79 6.09 -2.47
CA ASP A 36 9.88 5.19 -2.11
C ASP A 36 11.28 5.85 -2.24
N ALA A 37 11.45 6.74 -3.23
CA ALA A 37 12.67 7.54 -3.39
C ALA A 37 12.81 8.62 -2.30
N LEU A 38 11.71 9.31 -1.98
CA LEU A 38 11.66 10.31 -0.90
C LEU A 38 11.90 9.67 0.48
N TYR A 39 11.37 8.48 0.72
CA TYR A 39 11.58 7.74 1.96
C TYR A 39 13.01 7.26 2.14
N ARG A 40 13.64 6.74 1.08
CA ARG A 40 15.06 6.37 1.12
C ARG A 40 15.97 7.56 1.42
N ALA A 41 15.63 8.76 0.95
CA ALA A 41 16.37 9.98 1.27
C ALA A 41 16.20 10.42 2.73
N GLY A 42 14.98 10.32 3.29
CA GLY A 42 14.67 10.76 4.65
C GLY A 42 15.06 9.78 5.76
N ARG A 43 15.29 8.49 5.44
CA ARG A 43 15.60 7.41 6.39
C ARG A 43 14.70 7.40 7.66
N PRO A 44 13.36 7.41 7.50
CA PRO A 44 12.45 7.41 8.64
C PRO A 44 12.64 6.14 9.50
N THR A 45 12.46 6.32 10.81
CA THR A 45 12.57 5.22 11.79
C THR A 45 11.25 4.46 11.91
N VAL A 46 11.31 3.20 12.38
CA VAL A 46 10.11 2.41 12.73
C VAL A 46 9.22 3.18 13.71
N ARG A 47 9.81 3.87 14.68
CA ARG A 47 9.08 4.69 15.65
C ARG A 47 8.25 5.78 14.98
N GLN A 48 8.84 6.53 14.06
CA GLN A 48 8.13 7.60 13.34
C GLN A 48 7.02 7.06 12.46
N LEU A 49 7.21 5.88 11.83
CA LEU A 49 6.15 5.24 11.08
C LEU A 49 4.98 4.84 11.99
N ILE A 50 5.25 4.23 13.14
CA ILE A 50 4.22 3.86 14.11
C ILE A 50 3.49 5.10 14.63
N GLU A 51 4.21 6.18 14.95
CA GLU A 51 3.62 7.45 15.38
C GLU A 51 2.64 8.04 14.34
N ALA A 52 2.94 7.91 13.04
CA ALA A 52 2.05 8.34 11.97
C ALA A 52 0.87 7.38 11.77
N ARG A 53 1.10 6.07 11.86
CA ARG A 53 0.08 5.02 11.64
C ARG A 53 -1.01 5.04 12.71
N ILE A 54 -0.66 5.20 13.99
CA ILE A 54 -1.61 5.14 15.11
C ILE A 54 -2.83 6.05 14.89
N PRO A 55 -2.71 7.37 14.71
CA PRO A 55 -3.87 8.24 14.55
C PRO A 55 -4.63 7.96 13.24
N MET A 56 -3.92 7.65 12.16
CA MET A 56 -4.52 7.36 10.86
C MET A 56 -5.39 6.11 10.91
N GLU A 57 -4.85 4.99 11.38
CA GLU A 57 -5.53 3.71 11.44
C GLU A 57 -6.64 3.70 12.49
N THR A 58 -6.44 4.38 13.63
CA THR A 58 -7.50 4.54 14.64
C THR A 58 -8.73 5.20 14.02
N GLU A 59 -8.54 6.26 13.23
CA GLU A 59 -9.63 6.93 12.54
C GLU A 59 -10.27 6.04 11.46
N MET A 60 -9.48 5.27 10.71
CA MET A 60 -10.00 4.30 9.74
C MET A 60 -10.86 3.23 10.40
N VAL A 61 -10.41 2.65 11.51
CA VAL A 61 -11.17 1.66 12.30
C VAL A 61 -12.46 2.27 12.83
N ARG A 62 -12.37 3.49 13.41
CA ARG A 62 -13.52 4.22 13.93
C ARG A 62 -14.57 4.46 12.84
N LEU A 63 -14.15 4.77 11.62
CA LEU A 63 -15.04 4.95 10.47
C LEU A 63 -15.59 3.61 9.95
N ALA A 64 -14.74 2.59 9.84
CA ALA A 64 -15.10 1.26 9.38
C ALA A 64 -16.19 0.65 10.27
N ALA A 65 -16.06 0.79 11.59
CA ALA A 65 -17.05 0.32 12.55
C ALA A 65 -18.47 0.90 12.32
N ARG A 66 -18.60 2.07 11.68
CA ARG A 66 -19.90 2.69 11.37
C ARG A 66 -20.37 2.49 9.93
N ARG A 67 -19.47 2.14 9.02
CA ARG A 67 -19.70 2.22 7.56
C ARG A 67 -19.50 0.91 6.81
N ALA A 68 -18.88 -0.08 7.44
CA ALA A 68 -18.62 -1.38 6.84
C ALA A 68 -19.93 -2.06 6.43
N THR A 69 -19.93 -2.64 5.24
CA THR A 69 -20.96 -3.55 4.76
C THR A 69 -20.65 -4.99 5.18
N ASP A 70 -21.59 -5.91 5.00
CA ASP A 70 -21.35 -7.33 5.25
C ASP A 70 -20.23 -7.90 4.38
N GLU A 71 -20.09 -7.39 3.16
CA GLU A 71 -18.99 -7.72 2.24
C GLU A 71 -17.64 -7.24 2.79
N ASP A 72 -17.56 -6.01 3.32
CA ASP A 72 -16.34 -5.52 3.96
C ASP A 72 -15.96 -6.36 5.19
N LEU A 73 -16.95 -6.76 5.99
CA LEU A 73 -16.74 -7.60 7.17
C LEU A 73 -16.26 -9.00 6.79
N LEU A 74 -16.74 -9.56 5.67
CA LEU A 74 -16.25 -10.82 5.14
C LEU A 74 -14.79 -10.67 4.69
N ALA A 75 -14.48 -9.62 3.92
CA ALA A 75 -13.11 -9.34 3.48
C ALA A 75 -12.13 -9.15 4.65
N LEU A 76 -12.55 -8.45 5.70
CA LEU A 76 -11.76 -8.26 6.93
C LEU A 76 -11.49 -9.59 7.66
N ARG A 77 -12.48 -10.48 7.72
CA ARG A 77 -12.31 -11.82 8.32
C ARG A 77 -11.33 -12.66 7.53
N THR A 78 -11.47 -12.69 6.20
CA THR A 78 -10.53 -13.39 5.32
C THR A 78 -9.11 -12.85 5.49
N ALA A 79 -8.93 -11.53 5.46
CA ALA A 79 -7.61 -10.93 5.59
C ALA A 79 -6.97 -11.18 6.97
N ARG A 80 -7.77 -11.25 8.04
CA ARG A 80 -7.30 -11.68 9.37
C ARG A 80 -6.86 -13.13 9.34
N ASP A 81 -7.67 -14.02 8.77
CA ASP A 81 -7.37 -15.46 8.72
C ASP A 81 -6.09 -15.74 7.92
N ASP A 82 -5.90 -15.02 6.81
CA ASP A 82 -4.67 -15.08 6.02
C ASP A 82 -3.45 -14.60 6.81
N LEU A 83 -3.61 -13.52 7.61
CA LEU A 83 -2.54 -13.01 8.48
C LEU A 83 -2.19 -13.99 9.60
N GLU A 84 -3.18 -14.62 10.23
CA GLU A 84 -2.97 -15.64 11.26
C GLU A 84 -2.35 -16.93 10.70
N GLY A 85 -2.67 -17.27 9.45
CA GLY A 85 -2.16 -18.45 8.75
C GLY A 85 -0.79 -18.27 8.06
N ALA A 86 -0.25 -17.06 8.01
CA ALA A 86 1.01 -16.77 7.35
C ALA A 86 2.22 -17.35 8.13
N ASN A 87 3.07 -18.10 7.44
CA ASN A 87 4.13 -18.90 8.08
C ASN A 87 5.54 -18.31 7.93
N ASP A 88 5.81 -17.57 6.85
CA ASP A 88 7.09 -16.91 6.64
C ASP A 88 6.99 -15.39 6.73
N VAL A 89 8.16 -14.76 6.86
CA VAL A 89 8.28 -13.31 7.10
C VAL A 89 7.71 -12.48 5.95
N VAL A 90 7.85 -12.93 4.71
CA VAL A 90 7.39 -12.20 3.52
C VAL A 90 5.88 -12.32 3.42
N ASP A 91 5.34 -13.53 3.59
CA ASP A 91 3.91 -13.78 3.56
C ASP A 91 3.19 -13.05 4.68
N LYS A 92 3.77 -13.04 5.89
CA LYS A 92 3.22 -12.29 7.03
C LYS A 92 3.20 -10.79 6.76
N ALA A 93 4.26 -10.23 6.17
CA ALA A 93 4.30 -8.81 5.81
C ALA A 93 3.26 -8.47 4.71
N ARG A 94 3.04 -9.36 3.74
CA ARG A 94 1.99 -9.18 2.71
C ARG A 94 0.60 -9.25 3.31
N ALA A 95 0.34 -10.24 4.16
CA ALA A 95 -0.95 -10.43 4.80
C ALA A 95 -1.30 -9.28 5.76
N ASP A 96 -0.30 -8.74 6.47
CA ASP A 96 -0.48 -7.56 7.33
C ASP A 96 -0.93 -6.33 6.53
N LEU A 97 -0.24 -6.04 5.41
CA LEU A 97 -0.62 -4.95 4.52
C LEU A 97 -2.04 -5.13 3.97
N ALA A 98 -2.40 -6.35 3.59
CA ALA A 98 -3.72 -6.67 3.08
C ALA A 98 -4.81 -6.44 4.15
N PHE A 99 -4.53 -6.82 5.40
CA PHE A 99 -5.43 -6.56 6.52
C PHE A 99 -5.64 -5.06 6.77
N HIS A 100 -4.57 -4.27 6.76
CA HIS A 100 -4.67 -2.81 6.91
C HIS A 100 -5.39 -2.13 5.72
N ASP A 101 -5.18 -2.57 4.46
CA ASP A 101 -5.94 -2.04 3.32
C ASP A 101 -7.43 -2.41 3.42
N ALA A 102 -7.77 -3.61 3.90
CA ALA A 102 -9.16 -4.00 4.12
C ALA A 102 -9.87 -3.08 5.13
N ILE A 103 -9.20 -2.69 6.22
CA ILE A 103 -9.71 -1.69 7.17
C ILE A 103 -9.90 -0.33 6.47
N ALA A 104 -8.92 0.09 5.67
CA ALA A 104 -8.99 1.37 4.95
C ALA A 104 -10.14 1.40 3.94
N VAL A 105 -10.39 0.30 3.22
CA VAL A 105 -11.56 0.13 2.33
C VAL A 105 -12.86 0.22 3.12
N ALA A 106 -12.96 -0.53 4.23
CA ALA A 106 -14.15 -0.55 5.08
C ALA A 106 -14.47 0.82 5.71
N SER A 107 -13.46 1.69 5.90
CA SER A 107 -13.64 3.06 6.40
C SER A 107 -14.48 3.96 5.48
N LYS A 108 -14.64 3.57 4.20
CA LYS A 108 -15.26 4.35 3.13
C LYS A 108 -14.72 5.79 3.05
N ASN A 109 -13.42 5.96 3.33
CA ASN A 109 -12.72 7.24 3.21
C ASN A 109 -11.56 7.09 2.20
N PRO A 110 -11.75 7.50 0.94
CA PRO A 110 -10.74 7.32 -0.10
C PRO A 110 -9.45 8.10 0.19
N VAL A 111 -9.51 9.23 0.90
CA VAL A 111 -8.32 10.02 1.25
C VAL A 111 -7.44 9.26 2.25
N LEU A 112 -8.04 8.69 3.29
CA LEU A 112 -7.30 7.88 4.27
C LEU A 112 -6.66 6.66 3.60
N ARG A 113 -7.38 5.99 2.69
CA ARG A 113 -6.82 4.87 1.93
C ARG A 113 -5.62 5.28 1.06
N ILE A 114 -5.69 6.42 0.38
CA ILE A 114 -4.56 6.96 -0.39
C ILE A 114 -3.35 7.22 0.51
N MET A 115 -3.57 7.83 1.68
CA MET A 115 -2.48 8.10 2.64
C MET A 115 -1.84 6.82 3.19
N LEU A 116 -2.63 5.77 3.47
CA LEU A 116 -2.09 4.47 3.87
C LEU A 116 -1.30 3.83 2.72
N SER A 117 -1.86 3.87 1.51
CA SER A 117 -1.23 3.32 0.31
C SER A 117 0.13 3.97 0.04
N SER A 118 0.26 5.29 0.25
CA SER A 118 1.54 5.99 0.03
C SER A 118 2.65 5.52 0.96
N ILE A 119 2.34 5.06 2.18
CA ILE A 119 3.33 4.57 3.16
C ILE A 119 3.47 3.03 3.19
N SER A 120 2.67 2.30 2.42
CA SER A 120 2.61 0.83 2.44
C SER A 120 3.94 0.13 2.10
N GLY A 121 4.73 0.69 1.17
CA GLY A 121 6.06 0.18 0.86
C GLY A 121 7.02 0.26 2.04
N MET A 122 6.94 1.36 2.82
CA MET A 122 7.74 1.53 4.04
C MET A 122 7.30 0.55 5.14
N MET A 123 6.00 0.32 5.27
CA MET A 123 5.45 -0.68 6.20
C MET A 123 6.00 -2.08 5.86
N PHE A 124 6.01 -2.45 4.59
CA PHE A 124 6.55 -3.73 4.12
C PHE A 124 8.04 -3.89 4.48
N GLU A 125 8.86 -2.94 4.07
CA GLU A 125 10.31 -2.94 4.30
C GLU A 125 10.67 -3.03 5.78
N LEU A 126 9.98 -2.27 6.63
CA LEU A 126 10.26 -2.25 8.06
C LEU A 126 9.80 -3.52 8.77
N MET A 127 8.71 -4.16 8.31
CA MET A 127 8.33 -5.49 8.81
C MET A 127 9.36 -6.56 8.48
N LEU A 128 9.88 -6.56 7.25
CA LEU A 128 10.94 -7.49 6.87
C LEU A 128 12.17 -7.31 7.75
N ARG A 129 12.56 -6.06 8.07
CA ARG A 129 13.70 -5.78 8.96
C ARG A 129 13.44 -6.19 10.41
N SER A 130 12.27 -5.83 10.96
CA SER A 130 11.94 -6.13 12.36
C SER A 130 11.81 -7.63 12.65
N ASN A 131 11.37 -8.44 11.68
CA ASN A 131 11.32 -9.90 11.83
C ASN A 131 12.65 -10.60 11.49
N SER A 132 13.64 -9.86 10.98
CA SER A 132 14.98 -10.38 10.69
C SER A 132 15.98 -10.08 11.79
N ASP A 133 15.65 -9.18 12.74
CA ASP A 133 16.45 -8.93 13.94
C ASP A 133 16.08 -9.96 15.04
N PRO A 134 17.05 -10.70 15.60
CA PRO A 134 16.82 -11.75 16.60
C PRO A 134 16.38 -11.23 17.98
#